data_AF-A0A261AVV1-F1
#
_entry.id   AF-A0A261AVV1-F1
#
_cell.length_a   1.000
_cell.length_b   1.000
_cell.length_c   1.000
_cell.angle_alpha   90.00
_cell.angle_beta   90.00
_cell.angle_gamma   90.00
#
_symmetry.space_group_name_H-M   'P 1'
#
loop_
_entity.id
_entity.type
_entity.pdbx_description
1 polymer ?
#
loop_
_entity_poly.entity_id
_entity_poly.type
_entity_poly.pdbx_seq_one_letter_code
_entity_poly.pdbx_strand_id
1 'polypeptide(L)'
;MDFGPPLSYESLKTVLQHMDPNLRIRLSINCPSIRLAEKAVPLKIKELELSDKCFAIDEIKYAIFIYQKYPAGTCPTCVKNLNVYGGPNTKLIPTDLDVHGYNDWPSRLKLRPGDVDLIDPNERRNIEPIEVGEDETKERERELPELQERLDYVESLGPIMNSEADESYSQPMLEEIMWYFVLEKTSEERSAHYSRQTEFEHARAEAYEELKDNVLYSKAAIKQWYARRDGLPVPFESYIKINIFNKYTLESKNIEFVKYEKSLFEAFNYLMHRIFENRRCPVAIKVLVPFSGIIRLTPGLRMQIEEMHFDGEADRAFTELAPYIEESSYPLKCLKIIVWDTAVFQHPKLRSAKHLVVDRSPAEIRWLPILLNLENHNVQMMVDYFEGTMPVDDFMVLIRHWASCGKELGASFCFALQVEEDELEMDDFHKDVFKRIKTQIKEAVSGYKYAKIRTDNGTTLKVSVERSGDVDDPWILVMHILPLEH
;
A
#
# COMPACT_ATOMS: atom_id res chain seq x y z
N MET A 1 -38.93 -1.46 28.28
CA MET A 1 -39.12 -2.11 26.97
C MET A 1 -38.89 -3.59 27.19
N ASP A 2 -39.87 -4.42 26.87
CA ASP A 2 -39.74 -5.87 26.94
C ASP A 2 -39.01 -6.30 25.67
N PHE A 3 -37.69 -6.51 25.78
CA PHE A 3 -36.91 -7.01 24.66
C PHE A 3 -37.33 -8.47 24.46
N GLY A 4 -37.86 -8.80 23.28
CA GLY A 4 -38.23 -10.17 22.95
C GLY A 4 -37.08 -11.16 23.21
N PRO A 5 -37.38 -12.47 23.29
CA PRO A 5 -36.38 -13.47 23.67
C PRO A 5 -35.14 -13.40 22.76
N PRO A 6 -33.94 -13.55 23.32
CA PRO A 6 -32.71 -13.51 22.54
C PRO A 6 -32.72 -14.63 21.47
N LEU A 7 -32.04 -14.37 20.35
CA LEU A 7 -31.87 -15.39 19.31
C LEU A 7 -31.29 -16.68 19.90
N SER A 8 -31.80 -17.82 19.44
CA SER A 8 -31.21 -19.12 19.78
C SER A 8 -29.75 -19.19 19.29
N TYR A 9 -28.91 -20.01 19.94
CA TYR A 9 -27.50 -20.14 19.59
C TYR A 9 -27.29 -20.53 18.12
N GLU A 10 -28.09 -21.45 17.60
CA GLU A 10 -28.04 -21.87 16.19
C GLU A 10 -28.47 -20.74 15.24
N SER A 11 -29.57 -20.03 15.55
CA SER A 11 -30.01 -18.89 14.76
C SER A 11 -28.98 -17.77 14.74
N LEU A 12 -28.35 -17.48 15.88
CA LEU A 12 -27.32 -16.46 16.01
C LEU A 12 -26.09 -16.80 15.15
N LYS A 13 -25.64 -18.06 15.16
CA LYS A 13 -24.53 -18.52 14.28
C LYS A 13 -24.85 -18.29 12.80
N THR A 14 -26.05 -18.63 12.36
CA THR A 14 -26.48 -18.42 10.96
C THR A 14 -26.46 -16.93 10.60
N VAL A 15 -27.01 -16.07 11.46
CA VAL A 15 -27.00 -14.61 11.23
C VAL A 15 -25.56 -14.08 11.14
N LEU A 16 -24.70 -14.47 12.07
CA LEU A 16 -23.30 -14.05 12.09
C LEU A 16 -22.53 -14.54 10.86
N GLN A 17 -22.82 -15.73 10.34
CA GLN A 17 -22.15 -16.25 9.15
C GLN A 17 -22.39 -15.41 7.89
N HIS A 18 -23.54 -14.73 7.79
CA HIS A 18 -23.93 -13.91 6.64
C HIS A 18 -23.75 -12.40 6.87
N MET A 19 -23.28 -12.00 8.04
CA MET A 19 -23.06 -10.60 8.39
C MET A 19 -21.71 -10.10 7.90
N ASP A 20 -21.65 -8.80 7.55
CA ASP A 20 -20.41 -8.07 7.25
C ASP A 20 -19.32 -8.34 8.31
N PRO A 21 -18.09 -8.69 7.91
CA PRO A 21 -17.02 -9.08 8.85
C PRO A 21 -16.67 -7.96 9.83
N ASN A 22 -16.63 -6.70 9.37
CA ASN A 22 -16.30 -5.55 10.21
C ASN A 22 -17.40 -5.25 11.24
N LEU A 23 -18.68 -5.41 10.87
CA LEU A 23 -19.80 -5.32 11.80
C LEU A 23 -19.74 -6.43 12.86
N ARG A 24 -19.46 -7.67 12.45
CA ARG A 24 -19.29 -8.80 13.39
C ARG A 24 -18.20 -8.55 14.40
N ILE A 25 -17.03 -8.08 13.96
CA ILE A 25 -15.90 -7.77 14.83
C ILE A 25 -16.30 -6.72 15.86
N ARG A 26 -16.96 -5.64 15.44
CA ARG A 26 -17.44 -4.59 16.35
C ARG A 26 -18.47 -5.12 17.35
N LEU A 27 -19.43 -5.93 16.91
CA LEU A 27 -20.41 -6.54 17.81
C LEU A 27 -19.75 -7.48 18.81
N SER A 28 -18.81 -8.32 18.36
CA SER A 28 -18.05 -9.23 19.23
C SER A 28 -17.24 -8.48 20.29
N ILE A 29 -16.63 -7.35 19.92
CA ILE A 29 -15.88 -6.50 20.86
C ILE A 29 -16.81 -5.90 21.93
N ASN A 30 -17.94 -5.31 21.52
CA ASN A 30 -18.84 -4.57 22.41
C ASN A 30 -19.85 -5.46 23.17
N CYS A 31 -20.16 -6.66 22.67
CA CYS A 31 -21.14 -7.57 23.25
C CYS A 31 -20.50 -8.93 23.57
N PRO A 32 -19.92 -9.13 24.77
CA PRO A 32 -19.21 -10.35 25.15
C PRO A 32 -20.03 -11.64 25.00
N SER A 33 -21.35 -11.57 25.16
CA SER A 33 -22.27 -12.71 25.04
C SER A 33 -22.30 -13.33 23.63
N ILE A 34 -21.94 -12.57 22.59
CA ILE A 34 -21.96 -13.03 21.19
C ILE A 34 -20.63 -13.69 20.79
N ARG A 35 -19.53 -13.42 21.50
CA ARG A 35 -18.16 -13.81 21.12
C ARG A 35 -18.01 -15.31 20.85
N LEU A 36 -18.60 -16.16 21.69
CA LEU A 36 -18.52 -17.61 21.53
C LEU A 36 -19.18 -18.09 20.24
N ALA A 37 -20.35 -17.54 19.89
CA ALA A 37 -21.03 -17.87 18.63
C ALA A 37 -20.25 -17.32 17.43
N GLU A 38 -19.73 -16.09 17.53
CA GLU A 38 -18.97 -15.43 16.46
C GLU A 38 -17.67 -16.16 16.12
N LYS A 39 -16.92 -16.61 17.13
CA LYS A 39 -15.68 -17.39 16.96
C LYS A 39 -15.94 -18.83 16.52
N ALA A 40 -17.16 -19.35 16.70
CA ALA A 40 -17.53 -20.70 16.28
C ALA A 40 -17.87 -20.82 14.79
N VAL A 41 -18.21 -19.71 14.11
CA VAL A 41 -18.49 -19.67 12.67
C VAL A 41 -17.33 -19.07 11.88
N PRO A 42 -17.12 -19.48 10.60
CA PRO A 42 -16.07 -18.91 9.76
C PRO A 42 -16.19 -17.39 9.63
N LEU A 43 -15.06 -16.69 9.71
CA LEU A 43 -14.97 -15.28 9.30
C LEU A 43 -14.60 -15.26 7.82
N LYS A 44 -15.50 -14.75 6.99
CA LYS A 44 -15.28 -14.63 5.55
C LYS A 44 -14.90 -13.19 5.21
N ILE A 45 -13.77 -13.03 4.53
CA ILE A 45 -13.18 -11.75 4.14
C ILE A 45 -12.95 -11.80 2.64
N LYS A 46 -13.31 -10.75 1.90
CA LYS A 46 -13.04 -10.65 0.46
C LYS A 46 -11.57 -10.30 0.25
N GLU A 47 -11.05 -9.37 1.01
CA GLU A 47 -9.66 -8.92 0.90
C GLU A 47 -9.07 -8.66 2.29
N LEU A 48 -7.92 -9.28 2.57
CA LEU A 48 -7.14 -9.00 3.78
C LEU A 48 -5.80 -8.40 3.38
N GLU A 49 -5.62 -7.12 3.69
CA GLU A 49 -4.33 -6.44 3.57
C GLU A 49 -3.57 -6.52 4.89
N LEU A 50 -2.28 -6.81 4.83
CA LEU A 50 -1.42 -6.93 6.00
C LEU A 50 -0.16 -6.08 5.82
N SER A 51 0.15 -5.26 6.83
CA SER A 51 1.36 -4.44 6.90
C SER A 51 1.89 -4.42 8.35
N ASP A 52 2.96 -3.68 8.62
CA ASP A 52 3.65 -3.72 9.92
C ASP A 52 2.81 -3.17 11.10
N LYS A 53 2.00 -2.13 10.88
CA LYS A 53 1.19 -1.49 11.94
C LYS A 53 -0.26 -1.25 11.57
N CYS A 54 -0.70 -1.77 10.43
CA CYS A 54 -2.08 -1.71 10.01
C CYS A 54 -2.47 -2.99 9.26
N PHE A 55 -3.76 -3.26 9.23
CA PHE A 55 -4.36 -4.24 8.34
C PHE A 55 -5.69 -3.68 7.82
N ALA A 56 -6.15 -4.18 6.69
CA ALA A 56 -7.48 -3.86 6.19
C ALA A 56 -8.31 -5.12 5.99
N ILE A 57 -9.57 -5.07 6.44
CA ILE A 57 -10.56 -6.11 6.18
C ILE A 57 -11.57 -5.51 5.21
N ASP A 58 -11.54 -6.00 3.99
CA ASP A 58 -12.27 -5.43 2.86
C ASP A 58 -11.92 -3.93 2.69
N GLU A 59 -12.91 -3.06 2.80
CA GLU A 59 -12.74 -1.60 2.63
C GLU A 59 -12.31 -0.88 3.92
N ILE A 60 -12.27 -1.59 5.07
CA ILE A 60 -12.06 -0.98 6.38
C ILE A 60 -10.63 -1.21 6.84
N LYS A 61 -9.88 -0.11 7.00
CA LYS A 61 -8.50 -0.10 7.47
C LYS A 61 -8.45 0.15 8.97
N TYR A 62 -7.69 -0.68 9.67
CA TYR A 62 -7.37 -0.60 11.09
C TYR A 62 -5.91 -0.18 11.22
N ALA A 63 -5.67 1.06 11.66
CA ALA A 63 -4.32 1.59 11.86
C ALA A 63 -4.09 1.96 13.32
N ILE A 64 -2.88 1.69 13.81
CA ILE A 64 -2.45 2.07 15.16
C ILE A 64 -1.20 2.94 15.05
N PHE A 65 -1.21 4.08 15.73
CA PHE A 65 -0.09 5.02 15.77
C PHE A 65 -0.08 5.82 17.08
N ILE A 66 1.01 6.54 17.33
CA ILE A 66 1.16 7.38 18.53
C ILE A 66 0.57 8.75 18.25
N TYR A 67 -0.34 9.17 19.11
CA TYR A 67 -0.85 10.53 19.19
C TYR A 67 -0.06 11.31 20.23
N GLN A 68 0.60 12.38 19.80
CA GLN A 68 1.35 13.28 20.67
C GLN A 68 0.50 14.50 21.02
N LYS A 69 0.06 14.58 22.28
CA LYS A 69 -0.75 15.66 22.80
C LYS A 69 0.13 16.74 23.40
N TYR A 70 0.35 17.81 22.63
CA TYR A 70 1.01 19.01 23.10
C TYR A 70 0.04 19.92 23.86
N PRO A 71 0.55 20.78 24.76
CA PRO A 71 -0.22 21.90 25.30
C PRO A 71 -0.86 22.76 24.20
N ALA A 72 -2.01 23.36 24.48
CA ALA A 72 -2.74 24.18 23.53
C ALA A 72 -1.83 25.27 22.90
N GLY A 73 -1.86 25.39 21.57
CA GLY A 73 -1.06 26.37 20.82
C GLY A 73 0.43 26.03 20.65
N THR A 74 0.91 24.89 21.18
CA THR A 74 2.35 24.55 21.14
C THR A 74 2.71 23.37 20.24
N CYS A 75 1.71 22.73 19.61
CA CYS A 75 1.92 21.58 18.72
C CYS A 75 2.45 22.03 17.34
N PRO A 76 3.61 21.55 16.89
CA PRO A 76 4.06 21.77 15.52
C PRO A 76 3.10 21.15 14.50
N THR A 77 2.96 21.75 13.33
CA THR A 77 2.10 21.34 12.22
C THR A 77 2.50 19.98 11.68
N CYS A 78 3.79 19.66 11.59
CA CYS A 78 4.23 18.30 11.26
C CYS A 78 3.65 17.23 12.22
N VAL A 79 3.60 17.52 13.53
CA VAL A 79 2.99 16.64 14.54
C VAL A 79 1.46 16.63 14.43
N LYS A 80 0.81 17.78 14.15
CA LYS A 80 -0.64 17.83 13.89
C LYS A 80 -1.02 16.93 12.71
N ASN A 81 -0.26 16.99 11.62
CA ASN A 81 -0.46 16.17 10.43
C ASN A 81 -0.29 14.67 10.75
N LEU A 82 0.75 14.31 11.51
CA LEU A 82 0.94 12.94 11.99
C LEU A 82 -0.23 12.47 12.87
N ASN A 83 -0.70 13.32 13.79
CA ASN A 83 -1.82 13.03 14.69
C ASN A 83 -3.16 12.83 13.96
N VAL A 84 -3.39 13.54 12.85
CA VAL A 84 -4.61 13.46 12.03
C VAL A 84 -4.60 12.23 11.16
N TYR A 85 -3.60 12.14 10.27
CA TYR A 85 -3.59 11.14 9.20
C TYR A 85 -3.10 9.78 9.68
N GLY A 86 -2.38 9.70 10.79
CA GLY A 86 -1.76 8.44 11.24
C GLY A 86 -0.79 7.82 10.23
N GLY A 87 -0.44 8.58 9.18
CA GLY A 87 0.37 8.21 8.03
C GLY A 87 -0.19 7.10 7.14
N PRO A 88 -0.92 7.44 6.07
CA PRO A 88 -0.80 6.71 4.80
C PRO A 88 -0.09 7.52 3.69
N ASN A 89 -0.05 8.87 3.81
CA ASN A 89 0.61 9.77 2.85
C ASN A 89 1.92 10.38 3.37
N THR A 90 2.34 10.02 4.58
CA THR A 90 3.63 10.47 5.13
C THR A 90 4.64 9.33 4.98
N LYS A 91 5.81 9.62 4.38
CA LYS A 91 6.99 8.73 4.38
C LYS A 91 7.47 8.31 5.79
N LEU A 92 6.86 8.85 6.85
CA LEU A 92 7.12 8.46 8.24
C LEU A 92 6.33 7.19 8.59
N ILE A 93 7.08 6.11 8.73
CA ILE A 93 6.53 4.81 9.12
C ILE A 93 6.27 4.82 10.64
N PRO A 94 5.05 4.46 11.11
CA PRO A 94 4.74 4.48 12.54
C PRO A 94 5.71 3.62 13.35
N THR A 95 6.37 4.23 14.32
CA THR A 95 7.35 3.61 15.22
C THR A 95 6.98 3.86 16.68
N ASP A 96 7.45 2.99 17.58
CA ASP A 96 7.40 3.26 19.01
C ASP A 96 8.25 4.49 19.34
N LEU A 97 8.01 5.14 20.48
CA LEU A 97 8.87 6.22 20.97
C LEU A 97 9.77 5.70 22.08
N ASP A 98 11.02 6.18 22.11
CA ASP A 98 11.88 6.02 23.27
C ASP A 98 11.39 6.87 24.45
N VAL A 99 12.06 6.74 25.61
CA VAL A 99 11.71 7.47 26.83
C VAL A 99 11.83 9.00 26.70
N HIS A 100 12.47 9.48 25.63
CA HIS A 100 12.67 10.89 25.32
C HIS A 100 11.83 11.36 24.13
N GLY A 101 10.91 10.53 23.62
CA GLY A 101 9.98 10.90 22.56
C GLY A 101 10.54 10.80 21.13
N TYR A 102 11.73 10.22 20.93
CA TYR A 102 12.29 9.93 19.59
C TYR A 102 11.80 8.59 19.06
N ASN A 103 11.76 8.44 17.74
CA ASN A 103 11.39 7.17 17.11
C ASN A 103 12.38 6.05 17.48
N ASP A 104 11.86 4.98 18.09
CA ASP A 104 12.59 3.75 18.42
C ASP A 104 12.66 2.83 17.17
N TRP A 105 13.56 3.19 16.26
CA TRP A 105 13.88 2.40 15.07
C TRP A 105 14.38 0.98 15.38
N PRO A 106 15.27 0.76 16.37
CA PRO A 106 15.70 -0.60 16.73
C PRO A 106 14.54 -1.53 17.10
N SER A 107 13.57 -1.07 17.91
CA SER A 107 12.41 -1.89 18.29
C SER A 107 11.46 -2.21 17.14
N ARG A 108 11.46 -1.37 16.09
CA ARG A 108 10.73 -1.65 14.86
C ARG A 108 11.29 -2.87 14.14
N LEU A 109 12.61 -3.02 14.00
CA LEU A 109 13.18 -4.13 13.22
C LEU A 109 13.27 -5.44 14.00
N LYS A 110 12.99 -5.42 15.31
CA LYS A 110 13.01 -6.61 16.15
C LYS A 110 11.90 -7.58 15.75
N LEU A 111 12.30 -8.77 15.28
CA LEU A 111 11.40 -9.90 15.05
C LEU A 111 10.98 -10.54 16.38
N ARG A 112 9.70 -10.91 16.45
CA ARG A 112 9.07 -11.52 17.61
C ARG A 112 8.36 -12.81 17.17
N PRO A 113 8.02 -13.73 18.10
CA PRO A 113 7.29 -14.96 17.73
C PRO A 113 5.97 -14.61 17.05
N GLY A 114 5.77 -15.10 15.83
CA GLY A 114 4.60 -14.72 15.01
C GLY A 114 4.95 -13.80 13.84
N ASP A 115 6.01 -13.00 13.97
CA ASP A 115 6.36 -12.03 12.93
C ASP A 115 6.88 -12.71 11.67
N VAL A 116 6.48 -12.17 10.52
CA VAL A 116 6.91 -12.60 9.19
C VAL A 116 7.70 -11.47 8.56
N ASP A 117 8.99 -11.71 8.32
CA ASP A 117 9.88 -10.71 7.74
C ASP A 117 9.80 -10.76 6.22
N LEU A 118 9.12 -9.77 5.63
CA LEU A 118 9.04 -9.53 4.18
C LEU A 118 9.62 -8.16 3.82
N ILE A 119 10.55 -7.61 4.64
CA ILE A 119 11.21 -6.34 4.32
C ILE A 119 12.02 -6.50 3.03
N ASP A 120 11.87 -5.55 2.10
CA ASP A 120 12.69 -5.46 0.90
C ASP A 120 14.19 -5.26 1.26
N PRO A 121 15.12 -6.02 0.67
CA PRO A 121 16.55 -5.89 0.95
C PRO A 121 17.13 -4.46 0.74
N ASN A 122 16.55 -3.67 -0.15
CA ASN A 122 16.91 -2.28 -0.40
C ASN A 122 16.38 -1.35 0.69
N GLU A 123 15.18 -1.60 1.21
CA GLU A 123 14.64 -0.83 2.35
C GLU A 123 15.53 -0.97 3.58
N ARG A 124 16.10 -2.16 3.83
CA ARG A 124 17.01 -2.39 4.98
C ARG A 124 18.24 -1.47 4.99
N ARG A 125 18.68 -0.98 3.83
CA ARG A 125 19.87 -0.13 3.70
C ARG A 125 19.62 1.34 4.04
N ASN A 126 18.37 1.79 4.07
CA ASN A 126 18.00 3.20 4.26
C ASN A 126 17.48 3.52 5.68
N ILE A 127 17.61 2.59 6.63
CA ILE A 127 17.09 2.74 8.01
C ILE A 127 18.23 3.12 8.96
N GLU A 128 18.89 4.24 8.70
CA GLU A 128 19.71 4.87 9.74
C GLU A 128 18.85 5.87 10.51
N PRO A 129 18.78 5.79 11.86
CA PRO A 129 18.16 6.82 12.66
C PRO A 129 18.87 8.14 12.41
N ILE A 130 18.14 9.18 12.00
CA ILE A 130 18.65 10.56 12.07
C ILE A 130 18.69 10.91 13.56
N GLU A 131 19.82 10.67 14.21
CA GLU A 131 20.05 11.18 15.56
C GLU A 131 20.32 12.68 15.45
N VAL A 132 19.38 13.50 15.92
CA VAL A 132 19.60 14.95 16.06
C VAL A 132 20.78 15.16 17.02
N GLY A 133 21.91 15.57 16.45
CA GLY A 133 23.15 15.78 17.20
C GLY A 133 23.11 17.03 18.08
N GLU A 134 24.10 17.15 18.96
CA GLU A 134 24.34 18.35 19.77
C GLU A 134 24.54 19.60 18.89
N ASP A 135 25.26 19.46 17.78
CA ASP A 135 25.57 20.57 16.87
C ASP A 135 24.31 21.12 16.18
N GLU A 136 23.43 20.25 15.67
CA GLU A 136 22.17 20.70 15.10
C GLU A 136 21.25 21.37 16.13
N THR A 137 21.28 20.90 17.38
CA THR A 137 20.48 21.51 18.45
C THR A 137 21.00 22.89 18.79
N LYS A 138 22.32 23.06 18.92
CA LYS A 138 22.95 24.36 19.13
C LYS A 138 22.68 25.35 18.00
N GLU A 139 22.64 24.87 16.76
CA GLU A 139 22.29 25.72 15.63
C GLU A 139 20.84 26.20 15.72
N ARG A 140 19.90 25.29 16.00
CA ARG A 140 18.50 25.66 16.25
C ARG A 140 18.34 26.66 17.40
N GLU A 141 19.15 26.55 18.47
CA GLU A 141 19.15 27.52 19.57
C GLU A 141 19.62 28.92 19.14
N ARG A 142 20.56 29.00 18.20
CA ARG A 142 21.05 30.28 17.64
C ARG A 142 20.07 30.90 16.67
N GLU A 143 19.40 30.08 15.87
CA GLU A 143 18.43 30.53 14.86
C GLU A 143 17.08 30.90 15.49
N LEU A 144 16.70 30.30 16.62
CA LEU A 144 15.39 30.51 17.24
C LEU A 144 15.07 31.99 17.55
N PRO A 145 15.99 32.81 18.11
CA PRO A 145 15.76 34.25 18.25
C PRO A 145 15.50 34.95 16.91
N GLU A 146 16.22 34.58 15.85
CA GLU A 146 16.04 35.19 14.52
C GLU A 146 14.70 34.80 13.88
N LEU A 147 14.25 33.56 14.08
CA LEU A 147 12.92 33.11 13.66
C LEU A 147 11.81 33.87 14.41
N GLN A 148 12.01 34.09 15.72
CA GLN A 148 11.07 34.86 16.53
C GLN A 148 11.02 36.33 16.09
N GLU A 149 12.17 36.96 15.81
CA GLU A 149 12.23 38.33 15.30
C GLU A 149 11.51 38.47 13.95
N ARG A 150 11.70 37.51 13.03
CA ARG A 150 10.98 37.48 11.74
C ARG A 150 9.47 37.32 11.92
N LEU A 151 9.03 36.44 12.82
CA LEU A 151 7.62 36.24 13.13
C LEU A 151 6.99 37.52 13.72
N ASP A 152 7.67 38.14 14.69
CA ASP A 152 7.24 39.39 15.32
C ASP A 152 7.18 40.53 14.29
N TYR A 153 8.14 40.58 13.35
CA TYR A 153 8.14 41.54 12.25
C TYR A 153 6.92 41.37 11.33
N VAL A 154 6.61 40.13 10.92
CA VAL A 154 5.44 39.83 10.09
C VAL A 154 4.14 40.28 10.78
N GLU A 155 3.99 40.01 12.08
CA GLU A 155 2.84 40.46 12.89
C GLU A 155 2.78 41.99 13.02
N SER A 156 3.93 42.67 13.05
CA SER A 156 4.00 44.13 13.18
C SER A 156 3.41 44.90 11.97
N LEU A 157 3.31 44.24 10.81
CA LEU A 157 2.81 44.83 9.57
C LEU A 157 1.27 44.91 9.52
N GLY A 158 0.56 44.38 10.52
CA GLY A 158 -0.89 44.46 10.65
C GLY A 158 -1.56 43.12 10.99
N PRO A 159 -2.89 43.08 11.07
CA PRO A 159 -3.61 41.85 11.36
C PRO A 159 -3.44 40.83 10.22
N ILE A 160 -3.09 39.60 10.56
CA ILE A 160 -2.99 38.49 9.61
C ILE A 160 -4.40 38.09 9.16
N MET A 161 -4.67 38.18 7.85
CA MET A 161 -5.95 37.77 7.26
C MET A 161 -5.76 36.47 6.49
N ASN A 162 -6.36 35.40 6.97
CA ASN A 162 -6.38 34.14 6.24
C ASN A 162 -7.51 34.19 5.21
N SER A 163 -7.16 34.35 3.93
CA SER A 163 -8.08 34.25 2.80
C SER A 163 -7.71 33.07 1.91
N GLU A 164 -8.70 32.49 1.22
CA GLU A 164 -8.43 31.54 0.13
C GLU A 164 -7.63 32.24 -0.98
N ALA A 165 -6.72 31.51 -1.61
CA ALA A 165 -5.91 32.04 -2.71
C ALA A 165 -6.83 32.44 -3.88
N ASP A 166 -6.66 33.66 -4.39
CA ASP A 166 -7.35 34.10 -5.60
C ASP A 166 -6.71 33.42 -6.82
N GLU A 167 -7.52 32.84 -7.71
CA GLU A 167 -7.03 32.19 -8.94
C GLU A 167 -6.23 33.14 -9.86
N SER A 168 -6.37 34.45 -9.66
CA SER A 168 -5.62 35.48 -10.39
C SER A 168 -4.20 35.74 -9.87
N TYR A 169 -3.81 35.17 -8.73
CA TYR A 169 -2.48 35.39 -8.15
C TYR A 169 -1.36 34.71 -8.95
N SER A 170 -0.25 35.42 -9.09
CA SER A 170 0.98 34.87 -9.65
C SER A 170 1.67 33.97 -8.62
N GLN A 171 1.69 32.65 -8.84
CA GLN A 171 2.38 31.72 -7.95
C GLN A 171 3.86 32.05 -7.74
N PRO A 172 4.67 32.39 -8.76
CA PRO A 172 6.06 32.80 -8.54
C PRO A 172 6.19 34.02 -7.61
N MET A 173 5.24 34.97 -7.69
CA MET A 173 5.25 36.16 -6.84
C MET A 173 4.86 35.82 -5.40
N LEU A 174 3.87 34.94 -5.21
CA LEU A 174 3.48 34.41 -3.90
C LEU A 174 4.69 33.76 -3.21
N GLU A 175 5.37 32.84 -3.91
CA GLU A 175 6.54 32.14 -3.39
C GLU A 175 7.68 33.11 -3.07
N GLU A 176 7.95 34.09 -3.94
CA GLU A 176 9.00 35.09 -3.70
C GLU A 176 8.74 35.90 -2.43
N ILE A 177 7.52 36.41 -2.26
CA ILE A 177 7.14 37.20 -1.07
C ILE A 177 7.15 36.34 0.19
N MET A 178 6.64 35.11 0.11
CA MET A 178 6.64 34.18 1.24
C MET A 178 8.08 33.88 1.69
N TRP A 179 8.97 33.51 0.76
CA TRP A 179 10.35 33.18 1.09
C TRP A 179 11.18 34.39 1.53
N TYR A 180 10.85 35.61 1.07
CA TYR A 180 11.42 36.84 1.62
C TYR A 180 11.22 36.95 3.14
N PHE A 181 9.99 36.69 3.63
CA PHE A 181 9.71 36.73 5.06
C PHE A 181 10.32 35.55 5.83
N VAL A 182 10.34 34.36 5.23
CA VAL A 182 10.77 33.13 5.91
C VAL A 182 12.30 33.03 6.01
N LEU A 183 13.03 33.30 4.92
CA LEU A 183 14.48 33.00 4.81
C LEU A 183 15.38 34.21 4.93
N GLU A 184 14.93 35.40 4.50
CA GLU A 184 15.80 36.57 4.41
C GLU A 184 15.72 37.47 5.66
N LYS A 185 16.70 38.36 5.81
CA LYS A 185 16.59 39.46 6.78
C LYS A 185 15.56 40.46 6.25
N THR A 186 14.45 40.57 6.97
CA THR A 186 13.36 41.49 6.65
C THR A 186 13.84 42.94 6.73
N SER A 187 13.40 43.78 5.78
CA SER A 187 13.72 45.22 5.73
C SER A 187 12.49 46.05 5.36
N GLU A 188 12.38 47.24 5.92
CA GLU A 188 11.25 48.14 5.62
C GLU A 188 11.14 48.48 4.13
N GLU A 189 12.28 48.63 3.43
CA GLU A 189 12.31 48.95 2.00
C GLU A 189 11.71 47.81 1.15
N ARG A 190 12.12 46.56 1.39
CA ARG A 190 11.58 45.41 0.66
C ARG A 190 10.12 45.15 1.02
N SER A 191 9.77 45.27 2.30
CA SER A 191 8.37 45.15 2.73
C SER A 191 7.46 46.20 2.07
N ALA A 192 7.92 47.44 1.94
CA ALA A 192 7.20 48.51 1.24
C ALA A 192 7.13 48.30 -0.29
N HIS A 193 8.09 47.58 -0.87
CA HIS A 193 8.02 47.15 -2.26
C HIS A 193 6.95 46.07 -2.45
N TYR A 194 7.01 45.01 -1.65
CA TYR A 194 6.07 43.89 -1.75
C TYR A 194 4.64 44.27 -1.32
N SER A 195 4.46 45.23 -0.39
CA SER A 195 3.13 45.69 0.03
C SER A 195 2.29 46.33 -1.09
N ARG A 196 2.89 46.57 -2.27
CA ARG A 196 2.20 47.07 -3.46
C ARG A 196 1.68 45.94 -4.36
N GLN A 197 2.11 44.71 -4.12
CA GLN A 197 1.68 43.54 -4.87
C GLN A 197 0.33 43.05 -4.35
N THR A 198 -0.49 42.52 -5.23
CA THR A 198 -1.82 41.99 -4.92
C THR A 198 -1.77 40.75 -4.03
N GLU A 199 -0.68 39.99 -4.14
CA GLU A 199 -0.37 38.74 -3.48
C GLU A 199 0.12 38.92 -2.03
N PHE A 200 0.50 40.13 -1.65
CA PHE A 200 1.25 40.42 -0.42
C PHE A 200 0.60 39.87 0.84
N GLU A 201 -0.68 40.17 1.04
CA GLU A 201 -1.41 39.79 2.25
C GLU A 201 -1.56 38.27 2.38
N HIS A 202 -1.77 37.59 1.25
CA HIS A 202 -1.87 36.13 1.21
C HIS A 202 -0.51 35.47 1.49
N ALA A 203 0.54 35.88 0.78
CA ALA A 203 1.89 35.38 1.00
C ALA A 203 2.41 35.68 2.42
N ARG A 204 2.03 36.82 3.00
CA ARG A 204 2.34 37.17 4.38
C ARG A 204 1.64 36.24 5.38
N ALA A 205 0.38 35.87 5.12
CA ALA A 205 -0.35 34.91 5.96
C ALA A 205 0.25 33.50 5.87
N GLU A 206 0.67 33.05 4.69
CA GLU A 206 1.39 31.77 4.54
C GLU A 206 2.74 31.80 5.25
N ALA A 207 3.53 32.85 5.05
CA ALA A 207 4.81 33.04 5.73
C ALA A 207 4.65 33.09 7.26
N TYR A 208 3.55 33.69 7.75
CA TYR A 208 3.22 33.71 9.17
C TYR A 208 3.03 32.30 9.73
N GLU A 209 2.21 31.46 9.10
CA GLU A 209 1.98 30.09 9.57
C GLU A 209 3.25 29.23 9.44
N GLU A 210 4.06 29.41 8.40
CA GLU A 210 5.35 28.73 8.21
C GLU A 210 6.37 29.13 9.29
N LEU A 211 6.57 30.43 9.54
CA LEU A 211 7.47 30.92 10.59
C LEU A 211 7.03 30.46 11.98
N LYS A 212 5.73 30.54 12.26
CA LYS A 212 5.14 30.05 13.50
C LYS A 212 5.37 28.56 13.67
N ASP A 213 5.23 27.76 12.61
CA ASP A 213 5.53 26.34 12.66
C ASP A 213 7.02 26.08 12.92
N ASN A 214 7.91 26.79 12.22
CA ASN A 214 9.36 26.70 12.42
C ASN A 214 9.78 27.04 13.86
N VAL A 215 9.17 28.08 14.46
CA VAL A 215 9.37 28.43 15.88
C VAL A 215 8.89 27.31 16.81
N LEU A 216 7.69 26.76 16.57
CA LEU A 216 7.13 25.67 17.39
C LEU A 216 7.96 24.40 17.27
N TYR A 217 8.36 24.02 16.06
CA TYR A 217 9.20 22.88 15.76
C TYR A 217 10.56 23.00 16.44
N SER A 218 11.25 24.14 16.28
CA SER A 218 12.54 24.39 16.93
C SER A 218 12.42 24.33 18.46
N LYS A 219 11.40 24.96 19.05
CA LYS A 219 11.13 24.88 20.50
C LYS A 219 10.89 23.43 20.96
N ALA A 220 10.14 22.63 20.19
CA ALA A 220 9.88 21.24 20.51
C ALA A 220 11.15 20.38 20.42
N ALA A 221 11.91 20.51 19.32
CA ALA A 221 13.15 19.78 19.08
C ALA A 221 14.22 20.06 20.16
N ILE A 222 14.43 21.33 20.51
CA ILE A 222 15.36 21.73 21.57
C ILE A 222 14.94 21.12 22.92
N LYS A 223 13.65 21.24 23.29
CA LYS A 223 13.14 20.65 24.54
C LYS A 223 13.32 19.13 24.57
N GLN A 224 13.06 18.45 23.47
CA GLN A 224 13.21 17.01 23.35
C GLN A 224 14.67 16.57 23.48
N TRP A 225 15.61 17.34 22.94
CA TRP A 225 17.03 17.07 23.10
C TRP A 225 17.49 17.23 24.55
N TYR A 226 17.07 18.29 25.24
CA TYR A 226 17.33 18.44 26.67
C TYR A 226 16.62 17.37 27.52
N ALA A 227 15.45 16.89 27.11
CA ALA A 227 14.80 15.73 27.73
C ALA A 227 15.69 14.47 27.65
N ARG A 228 16.36 14.25 26.51
CA ARG A 228 17.35 13.18 26.34
C ARG A 228 18.62 13.38 27.15
N ARG A 229 19.22 14.58 27.10
CA ARG A 229 20.50 14.87 27.75
C ARG A 229 20.40 14.95 29.28
N ASP A 230 19.39 15.65 29.78
CA ASP A 230 19.28 16.06 31.19
C ASP A 230 18.19 15.28 31.95
N GLY A 231 17.44 14.41 31.29
CA GLY A 231 16.33 13.67 31.91
C GLY A 231 15.11 14.54 32.23
N LEU A 232 14.94 15.67 31.53
CA LEU A 232 13.75 16.51 31.62
C LEU A 232 12.51 15.82 31.01
N PRO A 233 11.29 16.24 31.40
CA PRO A 233 10.08 15.73 30.74
C PRO A 233 9.99 16.19 29.27
N VAL A 234 9.50 15.29 28.42
CA VAL A 234 9.18 15.59 27.01
C VAL A 234 8.03 16.61 26.89
N PRO A 235 7.93 17.38 25.78
CA PRO A 235 6.96 18.46 25.65
C PRO A 235 5.49 18.02 25.42
N PHE A 236 5.20 16.72 25.41
CA PHE A 236 3.89 16.16 25.07
C PHE A 236 3.53 14.93 25.92
N GLU A 237 2.21 14.65 26.00
CA GLU A 237 1.70 13.36 26.48
C GLU A 237 1.49 12.42 25.29
N SER A 238 1.88 11.14 25.42
CA SER A 238 1.71 10.14 24.36
C SER A 238 0.50 9.24 24.61
N TYR A 239 -0.27 9.00 23.56
CA TYR A 239 -1.39 8.06 23.54
C TYR A 239 -1.27 7.12 22.35
N ILE A 240 -1.71 5.88 22.49
CA ILE A 240 -1.98 5.00 21.37
C ILE A 240 -3.34 5.39 20.80
N LYS A 241 -3.36 5.76 19.53
CA LYS A 241 -4.60 6.02 18.79
C LYS A 241 -4.86 4.87 17.85
N ILE A 242 -6.06 4.29 17.94
CA ILE A 242 -6.60 3.35 16.95
C ILE A 242 -7.50 4.15 16.03
N ASN A 243 -7.23 4.11 14.74
CA ASN A 243 -8.06 4.72 13.71
C ASN A 243 -8.67 3.64 12.81
N ILE A 244 -10.01 3.63 12.74
CA ILE A 244 -10.78 2.73 11.90
C ILE A 244 -11.50 3.57 10.84
N PHE A 245 -11.10 3.43 9.58
CA PHE A 245 -11.61 4.26 8.49
C PHE A 245 -11.84 3.45 7.22
N ASN A 246 -12.69 3.96 6.32
CA ASN A 246 -12.82 3.39 4.98
C ASN A 246 -11.66 3.87 4.11
N LYS A 247 -10.92 2.93 3.50
CA LYS A 247 -9.70 3.24 2.74
C LYS A 247 -9.95 3.99 1.42
N TYR A 248 -11.17 3.93 0.88
CA TYR A 248 -11.55 4.60 -0.36
C TYR A 248 -12.18 5.98 -0.13
N THR A 249 -13.09 6.09 0.85
CA THR A 249 -13.76 7.36 1.16
C THR A 249 -13.00 8.22 2.17
N LEU A 250 -11.99 7.64 2.84
CA LEU A 250 -11.24 8.23 3.95
C LEU A 250 -12.11 8.60 5.17
N GLU A 251 -13.37 8.15 5.19
CA GLU A 251 -14.30 8.40 6.29
C GLU A 251 -13.86 7.63 7.54
N SER A 252 -13.58 8.36 8.63
CA SER A 252 -13.23 7.79 9.93
C SER A 252 -14.49 7.37 10.68
N LYS A 253 -14.60 6.08 11.01
CA LYS A 253 -15.77 5.51 11.71
C LYS A 253 -15.63 5.52 13.21
N ASN A 254 -14.44 5.25 13.73
CA ASN A 254 -14.16 5.19 15.16
C ASN A 254 -12.72 5.61 15.43
N ILE A 255 -12.54 6.38 16.50
CA ILE A 255 -11.23 6.76 17.02
C ILE A 255 -11.21 6.43 18.50
N GLU A 256 -10.28 5.58 18.90
CA GLU A 256 -10.07 5.21 20.31
C GLU A 256 -8.68 5.66 20.75
N PHE A 257 -8.59 6.14 21.99
CA PHE A 257 -7.34 6.56 22.61
C PHE A 257 -7.09 5.74 23.86
N VAL A 258 -5.88 5.23 23.98
CA VAL A 258 -5.38 4.56 25.18
C VAL A 258 -4.07 5.23 25.58
N LYS A 259 -3.81 5.38 26.88
CA LYS A 259 -2.54 5.94 27.34
C LYS A 259 -1.37 5.07 26.83
N TYR A 260 -0.29 5.71 26.39
CA TYR A 260 0.90 4.99 25.88
C TYR A 260 1.71 4.39 27.03
N GLU A 261 1.23 3.27 27.56
CA GLU A 261 1.89 2.45 28.61
C GLU A 261 2.41 1.12 28.08
N LYS A 262 2.09 0.85 26.82
CA LYS A 262 2.40 -0.36 26.06
C LYS A 262 2.94 0.03 24.71
N SER A 263 3.84 -0.77 24.17
CA SER A 263 4.35 -0.55 22.82
C SER A 263 3.24 -0.63 21.77
N LEU A 264 3.42 0.03 20.63
CA LEU A 264 2.56 -0.12 19.46
C LEU A 264 2.48 -1.58 19.02
N PHE A 265 3.58 -2.33 19.15
CA PHE A 265 3.56 -3.77 18.92
C PHE A 265 2.60 -4.50 19.85
N GLU A 266 2.67 -4.28 21.16
CA GLU A 266 1.77 -4.95 22.11
C GLU A 266 0.29 -4.62 21.82
N ALA A 267 -0.01 -3.36 21.49
CA ALA A 267 -1.35 -2.93 21.12
C ALA A 267 -1.83 -3.56 19.81
N PHE A 268 -0.97 -3.63 18.79
CA PHE A 268 -1.29 -4.27 17.51
C PHE A 268 -1.47 -5.78 17.65
N ASN A 269 -0.56 -6.44 18.38
CA ASN A 269 -0.64 -7.86 18.71
C ASN A 269 -1.93 -8.20 19.46
N TYR A 270 -2.34 -7.33 20.40
CA TYR A 270 -3.62 -7.46 21.09
C TYR A 270 -4.81 -7.41 20.12
N LEU A 271 -4.80 -6.48 19.16
CA LEU A 271 -5.86 -6.33 18.16
C LEU A 271 -5.92 -7.57 17.24
N MET A 272 -4.78 -8.01 16.72
CA MET A 272 -4.66 -9.21 15.88
C MET A 272 -5.17 -10.46 16.59
N HIS A 273 -4.71 -10.71 17.82
CA HIS A 273 -5.16 -11.83 18.65
C HIS A 273 -6.68 -11.76 18.89
N ARG A 274 -7.22 -10.58 19.22
CA ARG A 274 -8.64 -10.42 19.53
C ARG A 274 -9.53 -10.67 18.32
N ILE A 275 -9.11 -10.27 17.12
CA ILE A 275 -9.90 -10.38 15.89
C ILE A 275 -9.78 -11.77 15.26
N PHE A 276 -8.55 -12.25 15.07
CA PHE A 276 -8.31 -13.40 14.19
C PHE A 276 -8.07 -14.72 14.93
N GLU A 277 -7.56 -14.69 16.16
CA GLU A 277 -7.25 -15.93 16.90
C GLU A 277 -8.46 -16.50 17.67
N ASN A 278 -8.24 -17.69 18.24
CA ASN A 278 -9.23 -18.43 19.04
C ASN A 278 -10.54 -18.70 18.29
N ARG A 279 -10.44 -18.81 16.96
CA ARG A 279 -11.53 -19.19 16.08
C ARG A 279 -11.56 -20.70 15.90
N ARG A 280 -12.76 -21.27 15.89
CA ARG A 280 -12.96 -22.71 15.64
C ARG A 280 -12.52 -23.09 14.23
N CYS A 281 -12.79 -22.22 13.27
CA CYS A 281 -12.42 -22.37 11.87
C CYS A 281 -11.31 -21.37 11.50
N PRO A 282 -10.44 -21.72 10.54
CA PRO A 282 -9.54 -20.75 9.91
C PRO A 282 -10.32 -19.55 9.36
N VAL A 283 -9.65 -18.40 9.26
CA VAL A 283 -10.20 -17.20 8.63
C VAL A 283 -10.22 -17.44 7.12
N ALA A 284 -11.40 -17.42 6.51
CA ALA A 284 -11.57 -17.65 5.08
C ALA A 284 -11.41 -16.33 4.33
N ILE A 285 -10.37 -16.22 3.52
CA ILE A 285 -9.95 -15.01 2.83
C ILE A 285 -9.98 -15.29 1.34
N LYS A 286 -10.70 -14.47 0.56
CA LYS A 286 -10.64 -14.63 -0.90
C LYS A 286 -9.29 -14.14 -1.42
N VAL A 287 -8.88 -12.92 -1.12
CA VAL A 287 -7.60 -12.34 -1.55
C VAL A 287 -6.74 -11.94 -0.35
N LEU A 288 -5.56 -12.52 -0.23
CA LEU A 288 -4.55 -12.11 0.74
C LEU A 288 -3.54 -11.17 0.08
N VAL A 289 -3.34 -9.99 0.67
CA VAL A 289 -2.39 -8.98 0.19
C VAL A 289 -1.38 -8.66 1.30
N PRO A 290 -0.26 -9.38 1.38
CA PRO A 290 0.84 -9.02 2.26
C PRO A 290 1.63 -7.87 1.62
N PHE A 291 1.77 -6.74 2.31
CA PHE A 291 2.69 -5.68 1.91
C PHE A 291 4.12 -6.01 2.36
N SER A 292 5.10 -5.44 1.67
CA SER A 292 6.50 -5.48 2.08
C SER A 292 6.67 -4.89 3.50
N GLY A 293 7.57 -5.48 4.27
CA GLY A 293 7.83 -5.11 5.67
C GLY A 293 7.73 -6.28 6.65
N ILE A 294 7.81 -5.99 7.96
CA ILE A 294 7.59 -7.03 8.99
C ILE A 294 6.10 -7.13 9.23
N ILE A 295 5.47 -8.21 8.78
CA ILE A 295 4.06 -8.46 9.06
C ILE A 295 3.94 -9.03 10.48
N ARG A 296 3.24 -8.30 11.36
CA ARG A 296 3.05 -8.67 12.77
C ARG A 296 1.88 -9.63 12.92
N LEU A 297 2.11 -10.89 12.59
CA LEU A 297 1.14 -11.95 12.83
C LEU A 297 1.25 -12.52 14.23
N THR A 298 0.21 -13.21 14.64
CA THR A 298 0.12 -13.88 15.93
C THR A 298 0.18 -15.41 15.70
N PRO A 299 0.93 -16.19 16.50
CA PRO A 299 1.19 -17.60 16.20
C PRO A 299 -0.04 -18.51 16.07
N GLY A 300 -1.18 -18.14 16.67
CA GLY A 300 -2.44 -18.89 16.61
C GLY A 300 -3.33 -18.53 15.41
N LEU A 301 -2.89 -17.60 14.54
CA LEU A 301 -3.61 -17.25 13.32
C LEU A 301 -3.58 -18.43 12.34
N ARG A 302 -4.76 -18.77 11.81
CA ARG A 302 -4.92 -19.75 10.74
C ARG A 302 -5.79 -19.18 9.65
N MET A 303 -5.30 -19.24 8.41
CA MET A 303 -5.93 -18.66 7.24
C MET A 303 -6.19 -19.74 6.19
N GLN A 304 -7.35 -19.67 5.56
CA GLN A 304 -7.65 -20.38 4.33
C GLN A 304 -7.82 -19.35 3.24
N ILE A 305 -6.96 -19.39 2.22
CA ILE A 305 -6.93 -18.38 1.16
C ILE A 305 -7.32 -18.96 -0.20
N GLU A 306 -7.86 -18.13 -1.09
CA GLU A 306 -8.10 -18.52 -2.49
C GLU A 306 -7.08 -17.90 -3.44
N GLU A 307 -6.68 -16.66 -3.16
CA GLU A 307 -5.83 -15.82 -4.00
C GLU A 307 -4.77 -15.12 -3.13
N MET A 308 -3.58 -14.89 -3.71
CA MET A 308 -2.51 -14.14 -3.06
C MET A 308 -1.94 -13.11 -4.03
N HIS A 309 -1.94 -11.84 -3.65
CA HIS A 309 -1.32 -10.75 -4.40
C HIS A 309 -0.16 -10.20 -3.57
N PHE A 310 1.07 -10.31 -4.08
CA PHE A 310 2.26 -9.94 -3.32
C PHE A 310 3.16 -8.99 -4.10
N ASP A 311 3.47 -7.87 -3.47
CA ASP A 311 4.34 -6.81 -3.98
C ASP A 311 5.73 -6.92 -3.30
N GLY A 312 6.51 -7.92 -3.73
CA GLY A 312 7.83 -8.27 -3.17
C GLY A 312 8.36 -9.63 -3.65
N GLU A 313 9.40 -10.15 -2.99
CA GLU A 313 9.98 -11.49 -3.22
C GLU A 313 9.02 -12.64 -2.84
N ALA A 314 8.29 -13.18 -3.82
CA ALA A 314 7.22 -14.15 -3.57
C ALA A 314 7.68 -15.49 -2.97
N ASP A 315 8.89 -15.94 -3.26
CA ASP A 315 9.52 -17.13 -2.67
C ASP A 315 9.66 -17.01 -1.14
N ARG A 316 10.04 -15.82 -0.68
CA ARG A 316 10.12 -15.49 0.74
C ARG A 316 8.73 -15.49 1.36
N ALA A 317 7.73 -14.88 0.71
CA ALA A 317 6.35 -14.93 1.18
C ALA A 317 5.83 -16.36 1.30
N PHE A 318 6.10 -17.25 0.34
CA PHE A 318 5.67 -18.64 0.41
C PHE A 318 6.27 -19.42 1.57
N THR A 319 7.50 -19.09 1.94
CA THR A 319 8.25 -19.73 3.04
C THR A 319 7.77 -19.20 4.38
N GLU A 320 7.77 -17.88 4.55
CA GLU A 320 7.48 -17.22 5.83
C GLU A 320 5.99 -17.28 6.21
N LEU A 321 5.07 -17.25 5.23
CA LEU A 321 3.63 -17.35 5.49
C LEU A 321 3.12 -18.79 5.56
N ALA A 322 3.94 -19.80 5.22
CA ALA A 322 3.52 -21.21 5.24
C ALA A 322 2.89 -21.65 6.58
N PRO A 323 3.40 -21.25 7.77
CA PRO A 323 2.82 -21.67 9.04
C PRO A 323 1.38 -21.16 9.29
N TYR A 324 0.95 -20.13 8.58
CA TYR A 324 -0.34 -19.46 8.79
C TYR A 324 -1.40 -19.84 7.75
N ILE A 325 -1.01 -20.47 6.64
CA ILE A 325 -1.90 -20.80 5.52
C ILE A 325 -2.19 -22.30 5.54
N GLU A 326 -3.46 -22.64 5.61
CA GLU A 326 -3.93 -24.04 5.57
C GLU A 326 -3.61 -24.67 4.22
N GLU A 327 -3.13 -25.92 4.22
CA GLU A 327 -2.80 -26.68 3.00
C GLU A 327 -3.97 -26.79 2.02
N SER A 328 -5.22 -26.76 2.53
CA SER A 328 -6.43 -26.73 1.71
C SER A 328 -6.58 -25.48 0.82
N SER A 329 -5.73 -24.46 1.01
CA SER A 329 -5.67 -23.27 0.16
C SER A 329 -4.98 -23.56 -1.18
N TYR A 330 -4.18 -24.63 -1.25
CA TYR A 330 -3.41 -24.96 -2.45
C TYR A 330 -4.10 -26.06 -3.29
N PRO A 331 -4.01 -25.99 -4.64
CA PRO A 331 -3.43 -24.90 -5.42
C PRO A 331 -4.28 -23.61 -5.36
N LEU A 332 -3.62 -22.46 -5.34
CA LEU A 332 -4.29 -21.16 -5.34
C LEU A 332 -5.10 -20.98 -6.63
N LYS A 333 -6.25 -20.30 -6.51
CA LYS A 333 -7.06 -19.90 -7.69
C LYS A 333 -6.34 -18.84 -8.50
N CYS A 334 -5.73 -17.85 -7.83
CA CYS A 334 -4.95 -16.79 -8.45
C CYS A 334 -3.70 -16.48 -7.61
N LEU A 335 -2.59 -16.23 -8.29
CA LEU A 335 -1.35 -15.75 -7.70
C LEU A 335 -0.87 -14.56 -8.54
N LYS A 336 -0.86 -13.36 -7.94
CA LYS A 336 -0.33 -12.14 -8.56
C LYS A 336 0.98 -11.75 -7.88
N ILE A 337 2.06 -11.60 -8.65
CA ILE A 337 3.41 -11.33 -8.14
C ILE A 337 4.16 -10.30 -8.97
N ILE A 338 5.13 -9.64 -8.34
CA ILE A 338 6.26 -8.99 -9.02
C ILE A 338 7.41 -9.98 -9.11
N VAL A 339 8.10 -10.00 -10.25
CA VAL A 339 9.20 -10.92 -10.50
C VAL A 339 10.53 -10.20 -10.37
N TRP A 340 11.22 -10.45 -9.27
CA TRP A 340 12.56 -9.91 -9.00
C TRP A 340 13.69 -10.84 -9.45
N ASP A 341 13.42 -12.14 -9.48
CA ASP A 341 14.35 -13.17 -9.94
C ASP A 341 13.59 -14.37 -10.54
N THR A 342 14.25 -15.06 -11.46
CA THR A 342 13.70 -16.21 -12.18
C THR A 342 13.59 -17.48 -11.33
N ALA A 343 14.25 -17.57 -10.16
CA ALA A 343 14.14 -18.74 -9.29
C ALA A 343 12.71 -18.98 -8.79
N VAL A 344 11.88 -17.94 -8.71
CA VAL A 344 10.48 -18.04 -8.28
C VAL A 344 9.68 -19.05 -9.11
N PHE A 345 9.99 -19.21 -10.41
CA PHE A 345 9.30 -20.12 -11.33
C PHE A 345 9.58 -21.60 -11.07
N GLN A 346 10.57 -21.92 -10.22
CA GLN A 346 10.83 -23.27 -9.74
C GLN A 346 9.95 -23.62 -8.53
N HIS A 347 9.30 -22.63 -7.90
CA HIS A 347 8.55 -22.85 -6.68
C HIS A 347 7.23 -23.62 -6.93
N PRO A 348 6.95 -24.74 -6.23
CA PRO A 348 5.78 -25.58 -6.49
C PRO A 348 4.44 -24.84 -6.32
N LYS A 349 4.34 -23.94 -5.34
CA LYS A 349 3.11 -23.14 -5.12
C LYS A 349 2.83 -22.17 -6.27
N LEU A 350 3.85 -21.68 -6.96
CA LEU A 350 3.68 -20.85 -8.15
C LEU A 350 3.24 -21.73 -9.33
N ARG A 351 3.99 -22.80 -9.63
CA ARG A 351 3.71 -23.68 -10.78
C ARG A 351 2.31 -24.31 -10.74
N SER A 352 1.80 -24.59 -9.54
CA SER A 352 0.49 -25.20 -9.34
C SER A 352 -0.67 -24.21 -9.30
N ALA A 353 -0.43 -22.90 -9.16
CA ALA A 353 -1.49 -21.90 -9.14
C ALA A 353 -2.30 -21.95 -10.45
N LYS A 354 -3.64 -21.93 -10.35
CA LYS A 354 -4.50 -22.06 -11.54
C LYS A 354 -4.34 -20.88 -12.48
N HIS A 355 -4.30 -19.68 -11.90
CA HIS A 355 -4.04 -18.43 -12.61
C HIS A 355 -2.81 -17.75 -12.03
N LEU A 356 -1.81 -17.49 -12.88
CA LEU A 356 -0.62 -16.71 -12.56
C LEU A 356 -0.72 -15.36 -13.24
N VAL A 357 -0.56 -14.28 -12.47
CA VAL A 357 -0.46 -12.91 -12.96
C VAL A 357 0.93 -12.39 -12.60
N VAL A 358 1.69 -12.04 -13.63
CA VAL A 358 2.95 -11.30 -13.50
C VAL A 358 2.60 -9.83 -13.67
N ASP A 359 2.69 -9.07 -12.58
CA ASP A 359 2.36 -7.65 -12.54
C ASP A 359 3.47 -6.82 -13.20
N ARG A 360 4.70 -6.94 -12.69
CA ARG A 360 5.89 -6.20 -13.15
C ARG A 360 7.15 -7.04 -12.93
N SER A 361 8.24 -6.68 -13.60
CA SER A 361 9.54 -7.33 -13.57
C SER A 361 10.67 -6.30 -13.59
N PRO A 362 11.06 -5.75 -12.43
CA PRO A 362 12.17 -4.80 -12.33
C PRO A 362 13.55 -5.38 -12.75
N ALA A 363 13.64 -6.70 -12.96
CA ALA A 363 14.83 -7.37 -13.47
C ALA A 363 14.73 -7.59 -14.98
N GLU A 364 15.88 -7.52 -15.68
CA GLU A 364 15.99 -7.90 -17.10
C GLU A 364 15.87 -9.43 -17.24
N ILE A 365 14.68 -9.91 -17.65
CA ILE A 365 14.34 -11.32 -17.71
C ILE A 365 14.20 -11.79 -19.15
N ARG A 366 14.92 -12.87 -19.48
CA ARG A 366 14.66 -13.61 -20.72
C ARG A 366 13.43 -14.49 -20.55
N TRP A 367 12.27 -13.96 -20.93
CA TRP A 367 10.96 -14.59 -20.70
C TRP A 367 10.70 -15.89 -21.47
N LEU A 368 11.16 -16.00 -22.72
CA LEU A 368 10.77 -17.12 -23.59
C LEU A 368 11.02 -18.51 -22.95
N PRO A 369 12.22 -18.85 -22.42
CA PRO A 369 12.45 -20.12 -21.74
C PRO A 369 11.52 -20.37 -20.55
N ILE A 370 11.12 -19.33 -19.83
CA ILE A 370 10.22 -19.44 -18.68
C ILE A 370 8.81 -19.77 -19.18
N LEU A 371 8.29 -18.98 -20.12
CA LEU A 371 6.93 -19.13 -20.67
C LEU A 371 6.69 -20.49 -21.32
N LEU A 372 7.71 -21.06 -21.95
CA LEU A 372 7.65 -22.42 -22.54
C LEU A 372 7.53 -23.53 -21.48
N ASN A 373 7.94 -23.28 -20.23
CA ASN A 373 7.95 -24.26 -19.16
C ASN A 373 6.88 -24.01 -18.08
N LEU A 374 6.01 -23.01 -18.25
CA LEU A 374 4.93 -22.74 -17.31
C LEU A 374 3.79 -23.76 -17.48
N GLU A 375 3.39 -24.35 -16.35
CA GLU A 375 2.33 -25.36 -16.25
C GLU A 375 0.98 -24.75 -15.87
N ASN A 376 0.95 -23.50 -15.42
CA ASN A 376 -0.25 -22.78 -15.01
C ASN A 376 -1.31 -22.81 -16.12
N HIS A 377 -2.57 -23.01 -15.74
CA HIS A 377 -3.69 -23.11 -16.68
C HIS A 377 -3.95 -21.76 -17.37
N ASN A 378 -3.88 -20.67 -16.59
CA ASN A 378 -4.00 -19.31 -17.10
C ASN A 378 -2.77 -18.48 -16.68
N VAL A 379 -2.13 -17.82 -17.63
CA VAL A 379 -0.98 -16.92 -17.37
C VAL A 379 -1.30 -15.55 -17.93
N GLN A 380 -1.12 -14.49 -17.15
CA GLN A 380 -1.27 -13.11 -17.58
C GLN A 380 0.01 -12.34 -17.28
N MET A 381 0.53 -11.67 -18.31
CA MET A 381 1.66 -10.75 -18.25
C MET A 381 1.10 -9.33 -18.40
N MET A 382 1.27 -8.49 -17.39
CA MET A 382 0.95 -7.06 -17.46
C MET A 382 2.12 -6.28 -18.08
N VAL A 383 1.88 -5.02 -18.50
CA VAL A 383 2.93 -4.22 -19.15
C VAL A 383 4.03 -3.90 -18.14
N ASP A 384 5.27 -4.21 -18.50
CA ASP A 384 6.41 -3.63 -17.83
C ASP A 384 6.86 -2.36 -18.55
N TYR A 385 6.90 -1.23 -17.85
CA TYR A 385 7.40 0.03 -18.39
C TYR A 385 8.93 0.10 -18.40
N PHE A 386 9.61 -0.82 -17.72
CA PHE A 386 11.08 -0.89 -17.65
C PHE A 386 11.69 -1.88 -18.63
N GLU A 387 10.93 -2.86 -19.11
CA GLU A 387 11.36 -3.79 -20.17
C GLU A 387 10.72 -3.42 -21.52
N GLY A 388 11.46 -3.64 -22.61
CA GLY A 388 10.90 -3.52 -23.97
C GLY A 388 9.92 -4.65 -24.27
N THR A 389 9.02 -4.43 -25.23
CA THR A 389 8.07 -5.44 -25.72
C THR A 389 8.79 -6.74 -26.14
N MET A 390 8.25 -7.90 -25.74
CA MET A 390 8.80 -9.20 -26.14
C MET A 390 8.97 -9.26 -27.67
N PRO A 391 10.09 -9.79 -28.21
CA PRO A 391 10.27 -9.87 -29.65
C PRO A 391 9.17 -10.69 -30.34
N VAL A 392 8.70 -10.24 -31.50
CA VAL A 392 7.67 -10.95 -32.29
C VAL A 392 8.09 -12.39 -32.60
N ASP A 393 9.38 -12.63 -32.90
CA ASP A 393 9.88 -13.97 -33.17
C ASP A 393 9.78 -14.89 -31.93
N ASP A 394 10.01 -14.37 -30.72
CA ASP A 394 9.85 -15.11 -29.46
C ASP A 394 8.36 -15.43 -29.21
N PHE A 395 7.47 -14.46 -29.43
CA PHE A 395 6.01 -14.68 -29.37
C PHE A 395 5.58 -15.78 -30.35
N MET A 396 6.12 -15.79 -31.56
CA MET A 396 5.84 -16.82 -32.56
C MET A 396 6.36 -18.20 -32.16
N VAL A 397 7.49 -18.28 -31.44
CA VAL A 397 7.96 -19.53 -30.83
C VAL A 397 6.95 -20.03 -29.79
N LEU A 398 6.43 -19.13 -28.94
CA LEU A 398 5.41 -19.47 -27.95
C LEU A 398 4.12 -19.99 -28.60
N ILE A 399 3.63 -19.34 -29.67
CA ILE A 399 2.45 -19.80 -30.43
C ILE A 399 2.65 -21.23 -30.95
N ARG A 400 3.79 -21.51 -31.60
CA ARG A 400 4.09 -22.85 -32.14
C ARG A 400 4.18 -23.89 -31.04
N HIS A 401 4.80 -23.53 -29.92
CA HIS A 401 4.86 -24.41 -28.77
C HIS A 401 3.46 -24.74 -28.24
N TRP A 402 2.61 -23.74 -27.99
CA TRP A 402 1.23 -23.96 -27.54
C TRP A 402 0.38 -24.78 -28.52
N ALA A 403 0.60 -24.62 -29.83
CA ALA A 403 -0.10 -25.40 -30.85
C ALA A 403 0.26 -26.91 -30.82
N SER A 404 1.42 -27.27 -30.27
CA SER A 404 1.97 -28.64 -30.32
C SER A 404 2.09 -29.32 -28.94
N CYS A 405 2.24 -28.55 -27.85
CA CYS A 405 2.53 -29.10 -26.54
C CYS A 405 1.31 -29.67 -25.80
N GLY A 406 0.11 -29.52 -26.37
CA GLY A 406 -1.07 -30.18 -25.86
C GLY A 406 -1.66 -29.58 -24.60
N LYS A 407 -1.69 -28.25 -24.50
CA LYS A 407 -2.33 -27.52 -23.41
C LYS A 407 -3.79 -27.94 -23.21
N GLU A 408 -4.23 -27.91 -21.97
CA GLU A 408 -5.60 -28.27 -21.57
C GLU A 408 -6.64 -27.35 -22.21
N LEU A 409 -7.85 -27.88 -22.45
CA LEU A 409 -8.99 -27.09 -22.91
C LEU A 409 -9.30 -25.96 -21.91
N GLY A 410 -9.46 -24.74 -22.41
CA GLY A 410 -9.69 -23.55 -21.60
C GLY A 410 -8.42 -22.84 -21.12
N ALA A 411 -7.24 -23.44 -21.33
CA ALA A 411 -5.97 -22.80 -20.96
C ALA A 411 -5.75 -21.51 -21.75
N SER A 412 -5.23 -20.48 -21.09
CA SER A 412 -5.03 -19.16 -21.69
C SER A 412 -3.70 -18.50 -21.31
N PHE A 413 -3.18 -17.72 -22.25
CA PHE A 413 -2.04 -16.83 -22.04
C PHE A 413 -2.41 -15.44 -22.52
N CYS A 414 -2.28 -14.44 -21.65
CA CYS A 414 -2.56 -13.04 -21.93
C CYS A 414 -1.28 -12.23 -21.82
N PHE A 415 -1.06 -11.34 -22.77
CA PHE A 415 0.07 -10.42 -22.81
C PHE A 415 -0.46 -9.01 -23.04
N ALA A 416 -0.24 -8.11 -22.08
CA ALA A 416 -0.66 -6.73 -22.18
C ALA A 416 0.21 -5.98 -23.22
N LEU A 417 -0.44 -5.09 -23.96
CA LEU A 417 0.18 -4.36 -25.06
C LEU A 417 0.39 -2.91 -24.64
N GLN A 418 1.59 -2.39 -24.90
CA GLN A 418 1.89 -0.98 -24.71
C GLN A 418 1.00 -0.12 -25.63
N VAL A 419 0.58 1.02 -25.09
CA VAL A 419 -0.15 2.06 -25.82
C VAL A 419 0.81 3.21 -26.03
N GLU A 420 0.91 3.73 -27.25
CA GLU A 420 1.71 4.93 -27.51
C GLU A 420 1.05 6.14 -26.84
N GLU A 421 1.86 6.97 -26.15
CA GLU A 421 1.41 8.04 -25.24
C GLU A 421 0.41 9.04 -25.87
N ASP A 422 0.38 9.17 -27.21
CA ASP A 422 -0.36 10.22 -27.91
C ASP A 422 -1.63 9.77 -28.66
N GLU A 423 -1.92 8.47 -28.87
CA GLU A 423 -2.99 8.09 -29.84
C GLU A 423 -4.10 7.12 -29.39
N LEU A 424 -4.10 6.55 -28.16
CA LEU A 424 -5.02 5.43 -27.80
C LEU A 424 -4.93 4.23 -28.81
N GLU A 425 -3.98 4.28 -29.74
CA GLU A 425 -3.69 3.25 -30.73
C GLU A 425 -2.69 2.26 -30.13
N MET A 426 -2.93 0.99 -30.43
CA MET A 426 -2.07 -0.10 -29.97
C MET A 426 -0.75 -0.08 -30.73
N ASP A 427 0.37 -0.38 -30.05
CA ASP A 427 1.66 -0.65 -30.70
C ASP A 427 1.51 -1.66 -31.86
N ASP A 428 2.28 -1.47 -32.93
CA ASP A 428 2.34 -2.29 -34.14
C ASP A 428 2.70 -3.76 -33.88
N PHE A 429 3.21 -4.10 -32.68
CA PHE A 429 3.52 -5.46 -32.25
C PHE A 429 2.45 -6.50 -32.64
N HIS A 430 1.17 -6.24 -32.33
CA HIS A 430 0.08 -7.18 -32.65
C HIS A 430 -0.13 -7.34 -34.17
N LYS A 431 0.06 -6.27 -34.96
CA LYS A 431 -0.07 -6.30 -36.42
C LYS A 431 1.03 -7.19 -37.01
N ASP A 432 2.24 -7.07 -36.50
CA ASP A 432 3.37 -7.90 -36.92
C ASP A 432 3.19 -9.36 -36.54
N VAL A 433 2.68 -9.67 -35.34
CA VAL A 433 2.31 -11.04 -34.94
C VAL A 433 1.32 -11.64 -35.94
N PHE A 434 0.20 -10.96 -36.25
CA PHE A 434 -0.80 -11.51 -37.18
C PHE A 434 -0.28 -11.63 -38.62
N LYS A 435 0.56 -10.70 -39.08
CA LYS A 435 1.26 -10.80 -40.37
C LYS A 435 2.18 -12.02 -40.42
N ARG A 436 2.89 -12.30 -39.32
CA ARG A 436 3.79 -13.46 -39.19
C ARG A 436 3.01 -14.77 -39.15
N ILE A 437 1.89 -14.84 -38.42
CA ILE A 437 0.98 -16.00 -38.44
C ILE A 437 0.49 -16.28 -39.85
N LYS A 438 -0.03 -15.28 -40.56
CA LYS A 438 -0.56 -15.42 -41.93
C LYS A 438 0.49 -15.90 -42.93
N THR A 439 1.74 -15.49 -42.75
CA THR A 439 2.84 -15.87 -43.66
C THR A 439 3.45 -17.23 -43.35
N GLN A 440 3.56 -17.60 -42.06
CA GLN A 440 4.25 -18.83 -41.64
C GLN A 440 3.31 -20.03 -41.40
N ILE A 441 2.04 -19.79 -41.06
CA ILE A 441 1.07 -20.84 -40.71
C ILE A 441 -0.06 -20.82 -41.74
N LYS A 442 0.15 -21.49 -42.88
CA LYS A 442 -0.78 -21.48 -44.02
C LYS A 442 -2.17 -22.04 -43.70
N GLU A 443 -2.26 -22.94 -42.72
CA GLU A 443 -3.50 -23.58 -42.28
C GLU A 443 -4.29 -22.73 -41.27
N ALA A 444 -3.72 -21.60 -40.81
CA ALA A 444 -4.40 -20.71 -39.88
C ALA A 444 -5.49 -19.90 -40.57
N VAL A 445 -6.65 -19.81 -39.92
CA VAL A 445 -7.73 -18.90 -40.34
C VAL A 445 -7.50 -17.55 -39.63
N SER A 446 -6.99 -16.56 -40.36
CA SER A 446 -6.65 -15.23 -39.84
C SER A 446 -7.63 -14.14 -40.26
N GLY A 447 -8.12 -13.35 -39.31
CA GLY A 447 -8.79 -12.06 -39.50
C GLY A 447 -7.89 -10.87 -39.12
N TYR A 448 -8.47 -9.67 -39.01
CA TYR A 448 -7.71 -8.44 -38.68
C TYR A 448 -7.20 -8.40 -37.22
N LYS A 449 -7.97 -8.96 -36.27
CA LYS A 449 -7.65 -8.98 -34.83
C LYS A 449 -7.58 -10.38 -34.23
N TYR A 450 -7.56 -11.42 -35.05
CA TYR A 450 -7.50 -12.79 -34.57
C TYR A 450 -6.91 -13.75 -35.58
N ALA A 451 -6.42 -14.88 -35.09
CA ALA A 451 -6.07 -16.06 -35.86
C ALA A 451 -6.50 -17.33 -35.13
N LYS A 452 -6.99 -18.33 -35.86
CA LYS A 452 -7.30 -19.66 -35.35
C LYS A 452 -6.33 -20.66 -35.95
N ILE A 453 -5.63 -21.41 -35.10
CA ILE A 453 -4.61 -22.38 -35.46
C ILE A 453 -5.07 -23.75 -34.96
N ARG A 454 -5.07 -24.76 -35.82
CA ARG A 454 -5.38 -26.14 -35.41
C ARG A 454 -4.20 -26.68 -34.60
N THR A 455 -4.49 -27.23 -33.42
CA THR A 455 -3.46 -27.90 -32.59
C THR A 455 -3.31 -29.36 -32.96
N ASP A 456 -2.16 -29.95 -32.62
CA ASP A 456 -1.87 -31.37 -32.85
C ASP A 456 -2.82 -32.30 -32.08
N ASN A 457 -3.38 -31.82 -30.96
CA ASN A 457 -4.24 -32.59 -30.06
C ASN A 457 -5.74 -32.47 -30.39
N GLY A 458 -6.10 -31.95 -31.57
CA GLY A 458 -7.50 -31.87 -31.99
C GLY A 458 -8.30 -30.77 -31.27
N THR A 459 -7.63 -29.71 -30.80
CA THR A 459 -8.21 -28.46 -30.32
C THR A 459 -7.87 -27.28 -31.25
N THR A 460 -8.38 -26.08 -30.96
CA THR A 460 -8.06 -24.85 -31.69
C THR A 460 -7.35 -23.86 -30.77
N LEU A 461 -6.17 -23.41 -31.14
CA LEU A 461 -5.52 -22.25 -30.52
C LEU A 461 -6.04 -20.97 -31.19
N LYS A 462 -6.83 -20.18 -30.46
CA LYS A 462 -7.25 -18.85 -30.88
C LYS A 462 -6.25 -17.83 -30.34
N VAL A 463 -5.65 -17.06 -31.23
CA VAL A 463 -4.86 -15.87 -30.91
C VAL A 463 -5.73 -14.66 -31.24
N SER A 464 -6.00 -13.75 -30.30
CA SER A 464 -6.82 -12.57 -30.53
C SER A 464 -6.33 -11.35 -29.76
N VAL A 465 -6.69 -10.17 -30.26
CA VAL A 465 -6.57 -8.93 -29.52
C VAL A 465 -7.92 -8.60 -28.91
N GLU A 466 -7.94 -8.34 -27.61
CA GLU A 466 -9.14 -8.10 -26.82
C GLU A 466 -8.92 -6.89 -25.90
N ARG A 467 -10.01 -6.27 -25.42
CA ARG A 467 -9.92 -5.25 -24.37
C ARG A 467 -9.82 -5.94 -23.02
N SER A 468 -8.87 -5.51 -22.19
CA SER A 468 -8.68 -6.07 -20.85
C SER A 468 -9.75 -5.63 -19.85
N GLY A 469 -10.29 -4.41 -20.03
CA GLY A 469 -11.10 -3.73 -19.02
C GLY A 469 -10.27 -3.01 -17.94
N ASP A 470 -8.95 -3.11 -18.01
CA ASP A 470 -8.00 -2.33 -17.23
C ASP A 470 -7.80 -0.94 -17.87
N VAL A 471 -7.64 0.09 -17.04
CA VAL A 471 -7.41 1.46 -17.50
C VAL A 471 -5.95 1.64 -17.90
N ASP A 472 -5.04 0.98 -17.18
CA ASP A 472 -3.60 1.13 -17.38
C ASP A 472 -3.12 0.29 -18.58
N ASP A 473 -3.75 -0.89 -18.78
CA ASP A 473 -3.43 -1.84 -19.84
C ASP A 473 -4.64 -2.15 -20.74
N PRO A 474 -5.17 -1.20 -21.53
CA PRO A 474 -6.49 -1.34 -22.15
C PRO A 474 -6.60 -2.44 -23.22
N TRP A 475 -5.47 -2.89 -23.77
CA TRP A 475 -5.39 -3.90 -24.82
C TRP A 475 -4.51 -5.08 -24.43
N ILE A 476 -5.01 -6.28 -24.67
CA ILE A 476 -4.29 -7.53 -24.41
C ILE A 476 -4.31 -8.41 -25.66
N LEU A 477 -3.21 -9.11 -25.89
CA LEU A 477 -3.11 -10.21 -26.83
C LEU A 477 -3.31 -11.52 -26.08
N VAL A 478 -4.29 -12.30 -26.53
CA VAL A 478 -4.78 -13.49 -25.84
C VAL A 478 -4.57 -14.71 -26.72
N MET A 479 -3.94 -15.73 -26.17
CA MET A 479 -3.88 -17.10 -26.68
C MET A 479 -4.83 -17.96 -25.85
N HIS A 480 -5.77 -18.66 -26.49
CA HIS A 480 -6.77 -19.46 -25.78
C HIS A 480 -7.01 -20.79 -26.49
N ILE A 481 -6.97 -21.89 -25.73
CA ILE A 481 -7.27 -23.24 -26.23
C ILE A 481 -8.77 -23.49 -26.18
N LEU A 482 -9.38 -23.63 -27.36
CA LEU A 482 -10.80 -23.84 -27.56
C LEU A 482 -11.09 -25.24 -28.12
N PRO A 483 -12.31 -25.77 -27.95
CA PRO A 483 -12.77 -26.95 -28.68
C PRO A 483 -12.58 -26.78 -30.20
N LEU A 484 -12.41 -27.89 -30.91
CA LEU A 484 -12.38 -27.86 -32.37
C LEU A 484 -13.76 -27.44 -32.90
N GLU A 485 -13.82 -26.33 -33.63
CA GLU A 485 -15.04 -25.95 -34.34
C GLU A 485 -15.22 -26.90 -35.54
N HIS A 486 -16.40 -27.51 -35.65
CA HIS A 486 -16.76 -28.47 -36.70
C HIS A 486 -17.12 -27.78 -38.03
#